data_AF-G5JCM7-F1
#
_entry.id   AF-G5JCM7-F1
#
_cell.length_a   1.000
_cell.length_b   1.000
_cell.length_c   1.000
_cell.angle_alpha   90.00
_cell.angle_beta   90.00
_cell.angle_gamma   90.00
#
_symmetry.space_group_name_H-M   'P 1'
#
loop_
_entity.id
_entity.type
_entity.pdbx_description
1 polymer ?
#
loop_
_entity_poly.entity_id
_entity_poly.type
_entity_poly.pdbx_seq_one_letter_code
_entity_poly.pdbx_strand_id
1 'polypeptide(L)'
;MQLVERHLIKKTHKYWKECDNLAFKAKNLYNLCNYYMRQSFFNTGKVLTNSKLYHAVSSSDAYKLMPSTKIACSLIRQVCQVWKGYFQAHEDWNINPHKYLGEPK
;
A
#
# COMPACT_ATOMS: atom_id res chain seq x y z
N MET A 1 -0.28 -31.74 8.72
CA MET A 1 0.62 -30.87 7.93
C MET A 1 0.07 -30.80 6.52
N GLN A 2 -0.50 -29.66 6.09
CA GLN A 2 -0.96 -29.49 4.71
C GLN A 2 0.25 -29.20 3.82
N LEU A 3 0.50 -30.06 2.83
CA LEU A 3 1.50 -29.80 1.80
C LEU A 3 0.93 -28.76 0.84
N VAL A 4 1.49 -27.56 0.85
CA VAL A 4 1.19 -26.50 -0.11
C VAL A 4 2.36 -26.35 -1.08
N GLU A 5 2.04 -26.26 -2.37
CA GLU A 5 3.03 -26.01 -3.40
C GLU A 5 3.64 -24.61 -3.22
N ARG A 6 4.97 -24.50 -3.32
CA ARG A 6 5.70 -23.24 -3.19
C ARG A 6 6.64 -23.03 -4.35
N HIS A 7 6.39 -21.99 -5.14
CA HIS A 7 7.31 -21.54 -6.19
C HIS A 7 8.25 -20.45 -5.67
N LEU A 8 9.52 -20.80 -5.46
CA LEU A 8 10.55 -19.85 -5.04
C LEU A 8 11.26 -19.25 -6.26
N ILE A 9 11.06 -17.97 -6.53
CA ILE A 9 11.79 -17.24 -7.58
C ILE A 9 13.09 -16.70 -6.99
N LYS A 10 14.23 -17.32 -7.31
CA LYS A 10 15.57 -16.83 -6.95
C LYS A 10 16.10 -15.86 -8.01
N LYS A 11 17.18 -15.12 -7.70
CA LYS A 11 17.85 -14.20 -8.66
C LYS A 11 18.25 -14.82 -10.00
N THR A 12 18.53 -16.12 -10.00
CA THR A 12 18.90 -16.91 -11.19
C THR A 12 17.69 -17.34 -12.02
N HIS A 13 16.47 -17.16 -11.52
CA HIS A 13 15.25 -17.57 -12.22
C HIS A 13 14.95 -16.64 -13.40
N LYS A 14 14.48 -17.20 -14.52
CA LYS A 14 14.20 -16.43 -15.77
C LYS A 14 13.27 -15.22 -15.56
N TYR A 15 12.30 -15.33 -14.66
CA TYR A 15 11.33 -14.26 -14.35
C TYR A 15 11.78 -13.29 -13.26
N TRP A 16 12.95 -13.48 -12.64
CA TRP A 16 13.37 -12.65 -11.51
C TRP A 16 13.41 -11.15 -11.86
N LYS A 17 14.04 -10.80 -12.98
CA LYS A 17 14.17 -9.41 -13.43
C LYS A 17 12.81 -8.75 -13.68
N GLU A 18 11.85 -9.52 -14.17
CA GLU A 18 10.49 -9.02 -14.41
C GLU A 18 9.75 -8.77 -13.09
N CYS A 19 9.80 -9.71 -12.15
CA CYS A 19 9.22 -9.55 -10.82
C CYS A 19 9.83 -8.34 -10.08
N ASP A 20 11.15 -8.18 -10.15
CA ASP A 20 11.87 -7.06 -9.53
C ASP A 20 11.44 -5.70 -10.11
N ASN A 21 11.37 -5.60 -11.45
CA ASN A 21 10.89 -4.39 -12.12
C ASN A 21 9.43 -4.05 -11.76
N LEU A 22 8.54 -5.05 -11.72
CA LEU A 22 7.15 -4.87 -11.31
C LEU A 22 7.04 -4.43 -9.84
N ALA A 23 7.81 -5.02 -8.95
CA ALA A 23 7.88 -4.64 -7.54
C ALA A 23 8.38 -3.20 -7.37
N PHE A 24 9.39 -2.80 -8.15
CA PHE A 24 9.90 -1.43 -8.16
C PHE A 24 8.84 -0.41 -8.58
N LYS A 25 8.11 -0.68 -9.67
CA LYS A 25 7.00 0.17 -10.12
C LYS A 25 5.88 0.26 -9.08
N ALA A 26 5.49 -0.87 -8.50
CA ALA A 26 4.47 -0.93 -7.46
C ALA A 26 4.90 -0.11 -6.22
N LYS A 27 6.15 -0.24 -5.77
CA LYS A 27 6.71 0.55 -4.66
C LYS A 27 6.63 2.06 -4.93
N ASN A 28 6.94 2.49 -6.15
CA ASN A 28 6.90 3.92 -6.49
C ASN A 28 5.47 4.47 -6.42
N LEU A 29 4.49 3.75 -6.97
CA LEU A 29 3.09 4.16 -6.85
C LEU A 29 2.60 4.13 -5.39
N TYR A 30 2.99 3.10 -4.62
CA TYR A 30 2.64 2.98 -3.20
C TYR A 30 3.17 4.16 -2.39
N ASN A 31 4.44 4.52 -2.58
CA ASN A 31 5.07 5.64 -1.92
C ASN A 31 4.40 6.97 -2.30
N LEU A 32 4.06 7.16 -3.58
CA LEU A 32 3.34 8.35 -4.03
C LEU A 32 1.95 8.45 -3.39
N CYS A 33 1.21 7.34 -3.35
CA CYS A 33 -0.09 7.29 -2.66
C CYS A 33 0.05 7.66 -1.18
N ASN A 34 1.02 7.09 -0.48
CA ASN A 34 1.26 7.40 0.92
C ASN A 34 1.67 8.85 1.14
N TYR A 35 2.46 9.43 0.24
CA TYR A 35 2.78 10.86 0.29
C TYR A 35 1.51 11.70 0.30
N TYR A 36 0.58 11.50 -0.66
CA TYR A 36 -0.68 12.24 -0.69
C TYR A 36 -1.56 12.01 0.54
N MET A 37 -1.62 10.78 1.05
CA MET A 37 -2.36 10.46 2.28
C MET A 37 -1.81 11.23 3.48
N ARG A 38 -0.47 11.25 3.66
CA ARG A 38 0.19 12.00 4.74
C ARG A 38 0.02 13.50 4.59
N GLN A 39 0.17 14.05 3.38
CA GLN A 39 -0.05 15.47 3.12
C GLN A 39 -1.47 15.90 3.52
N SER A 40 -2.48 15.14 3.11
CA SER A 40 -3.86 15.40 3.52
C SER A 40 -4.03 15.30 5.03
N PHE A 41 -3.48 14.26 5.65
CA PHE A 41 -3.62 14.02 7.08
C PHE A 41 -2.97 15.10 7.93
N PHE A 42 -1.73 15.51 7.62
CA PHE A 42 -1.05 16.55 8.38
C PHE A 42 -1.68 17.93 8.19
N ASN A 43 -2.23 18.22 7.01
CA ASN A 43 -2.83 19.53 6.75
C ASN A 43 -4.27 19.65 7.28
N THR A 44 -5.02 18.56 7.33
CA THR A 44 -6.48 18.60 7.59
C THR A 44 -6.97 17.68 8.70
N GLY A 45 -6.10 16.81 9.22
CA GLY A 45 -6.47 15.72 10.13
C GLY A 45 -7.23 14.57 9.45
N LYS A 46 -7.42 14.60 8.13
CA LYS A 46 -8.20 13.59 7.39
C LYS A 46 -7.39 12.99 6.24
N VAL A 47 -7.63 11.72 5.96
CA VAL A 47 -7.05 11.01 4.81
C VAL A 47 -7.95 11.07 3.57
N LEU A 48 -7.37 10.84 2.40
CA LEU A 48 -8.10 10.84 1.14
C LEU A 48 -8.95 9.57 0.99
N THR A 49 -10.12 9.72 0.37
CA THR A 49 -10.92 8.58 -0.09
C THR A 49 -10.24 7.93 -1.30
N ASN A 50 -10.60 6.67 -1.61
CA ASN A 50 -10.04 5.96 -2.76
C ASN A 50 -10.19 6.75 -4.08
N SER A 51 -11.34 7.39 -4.31
CA SER A 51 -11.56 8.22 -5.51
C SER A 51 -10.64 9.44 -5.53
N LYS A 52 -10.55 10.19 -4.42
CA LYS A 52 -9.67 11.37 -4.35
C LYS A 52 -8.19 10.98 -4.53
N LEU A 53 -7.76 9.90 -3.89
CA LEU A 53 -6.40 9.38 -4.03
C LEU A 53 -6.11 8.94 -5.45
N TYR A 54 -7.06 8.25 -6.10
CA TYR A 54 -6.95 7.87 -7.50
C TYR A 54 -6.75 9.09 -8.40
N HIS A 55 -7.60 10.12 -8.28
CA HIS A 55 -7.48 11.33 -9.09
C HIS A 55 -6.18 12.10 -8.82
N ALA A 56 -5.65 12.04 -7.60
CA ALA A 56 -4.39 12.68 -7.25
C ALA A 56 -3.17 12.01 -7.92
N VAL A 57 -3.22 10.69 -8.16
CA VAL A 57 -2.07 9.93 -8.69
C VAL A 57 -2.21 9.50 -10.14
N SER A 58 -3.42 9.51 -10.73
CA SER A 58 -3.69 8.93 -12.05
C SER A 58 -2.94 9.60 -13.21
N SER A 59 -2.57 10.88 -13.07
CA SER A 59 -1.78 11.62 -14.05
C SER A 59 -0.26 11.40 -13.91
N SER A 60 0.19 10.81 -12.81
CA SER A 60 1.61 10.63 -12.50
C SER A 60 2.27 9.54 -13.35
N ASP A 61 3.59 9.66 -13.53
CA ASP A 61 4.38 8.62 -14.20
C ASP A 61 4.37 7.30 -13.43
N ALA A 62 4.39 7.36 -12.10
CA ALA A 62 4.31 6.16 -11.25
C ALA A 62 3.04 5.33 -11.54
N TYR A 63 1.91 6.01 -11.81
CA TYR A 63 0.67 5.34 -12.19
C TYR A 63 0.72 4.83 -13.63
N LYS A 64 1.16 5.67 -14.58
CA LYS A 64 1.23 5.31 -16.01
C LYS A 64 2.20 4.17 -16.32
N LEU A 65 3.26 4.00 -15.52
CA LEU A 65 4.26 2.95 -15.68
C LEU A 65 3.78 1.57 -15.21
N MET A 66 2.64 1.50 -14.52
CA MET A 66 2.06 0.24 -14.07
C MET A 66 1.63 -0.63 -15.25
N PRO A 67 1.74 -1.97 -15.12
CA PRO A 67 1.38 -2.89 -16.20
C PRO A 67 -0.11 -2.86 -16.55
N SER A 68 -0.98 -2.49 -15.60
CA SER A 68 -2.41 -2.31 -15.88
C SER A 68 -3.07 -1.37 -14.87
N THR A 69 -4.10 -0.67 -15.34
CA THR A 69 -5.02 0.13 -14.54
C THR A 69 -5.62 -0.68 -13.38
N LYS A 70 -5.97 -1.94 -13.60
CA LYS A 70 -6.57 -2.81 -12.57
C LYS A 70 -5.61 -3.03 -11.39
N ILE A 71 -4.34 -3.32 -11.67
CA ILE A 71 -3.31 -3.52 -10.65
C ILE A 71 -3.04 -2.21 -9.92
N ALA A 72 -2.91 -1.09 -10.65
CA ALA A 72 -2.72 0.23 -10.06
C ALA A 72 -3.87 0.61 -9.09
N CYS A 73 -5.13 0.46 -9.54
CA CYS A 73 -6.30 0.70 -8.70
C CYS A 73 -6.38 -0.23 -7.48
N SER A 74 -5.94 -1.49 -7.61
CA SER A 74 -5.88 -2.41 -6.48
C SER A 74 -4.87 -1.96 -5.42
N LEU A 75 -3.71 -1.47 -5.86
CA LEU A 75 -2.67 -0.94 -4.99
C LEU A 75 -3.14 0.33 -4.27
N ILE A 76 -3.83 1.23 -4.97
CA ILE A 76 -4.45 2.42 -4.35
C ILE A 76 -5.45 2.00 -3.25
N ARG A 77 -6.32 1.02 -3.53
CA ARG A 77 -7.25 0.47 -2.52
C ARG A 77 -6.52 -0.14 -1.33
N GLN A 78 -5.43 -0.86 -1.57
CA GLN A 78 -4.61 -1.45 -0.51
C GLN A 78 -4.05 -0.37 0.42
N VAL A 79 -3.54 0.74 -0.12
CA VAL A 79 -3.08 1.88 0.68
C VAL A 79 -4.23 2.41 1.55
N CYS A 80 -5.42 2.63 0.99
CA CYS A 80 -6.57 3.08 1.77
C CYS A 80 -6.93 2.11 2.90
N GLN A 81 -6.85 0.79 2.69
CA GLN A 81 -7.11 -0.20 3.73
C GLN A 81 -6.04 -0.20 4.83
N VAL A 82 -4.77 -0.01 4.48
CA VAL A 82 -3.67 0.10 5.46
C VAL A 82 -3.90 1.30 6.37
N TRP A 83 -4.25 2.46 5.81
CA TRP A 83 -4.59 3.64 6.60
C TRP A 83 -5.82 3.44 7.48
N LYS A 84 -6.86 2.78 6.96
CA LYS A 84 -8.03 2.40 7.77
C LYS A 84 -7.62 1.52 8.96
N GLY A 85 -6.78 0.50 8.72
CA GLY A 85 -6.26 -0.38 9.75
C GLY A 85 -5.42 0.35 10.80
N TYR A 86 -4.59 1.32 10.37
CA TYR A 86 -3.83 2.17 11.28
C TYR A 86 -4.73 2.92 12.28
N PHE A 87 -5.79 3.57 11.80
CA PHE A 87 -6.73 4.28 12.68
C PHE A 87 -7.51 3.34 13.59
N GLN A 88 -7.98 2.20 13.08
CA GLN A 88 -8.67 1.20 13.88
C GLN A 88 -7.77 0.62 14.99
N ALA A 89 -6.49 0.39 14.69
CA ALA A 89 -5.53 -0.06 15.68
C ALA A 89 -5.29 0.99 16.78
N HIS A 90 -5.20 2.28 16.43
CA HIS A 90 -5.08 3.36 17.41
C HIS A 90 -6.32 3.51 18.28
N GLU A 91 -7.51 3.37 17.70
CA GLU A 91 -8.77 3.41 18.44
C GLU A 91 -8.89 2.24 19.43
N ASP A 92 -8.61 1.00 19.00
CA ASP A 92 -8.62 -0.15 19.93
C ASP A 92 -7.49 -0.05 20.97
N TRP A 93 -6.32 0.47 20.62
CA TRP A 93 -5.24 0.70 21.58
C TRP A 93 -5.63 1.72 22.67
N ASN A 94 -6.31 2.81 22.30
CA ASN A 94 -6.78 3.80 23.26
C ASN A 94 -7.77 3.20 24.29
N ILE A 95 -8.57 2.21 23.88
CA ILE A 95 -9.55 1.52 24.75
C ILE A 95 -8.90 0.35 25.50
N ASN A 96 -8.02 -0.39 24.83
CA ASN A 96 -7.46 -1.67 25.26
C ASN A 96 -5.93 -1.69 25.17
N PRO A 97 -5.21 -0.80 25.87
CA PRO A 97 -3.75 -0.68 25.72
C PRO A 97 -3.01 -1.97 26.10
N HIS A 98 -3.57 -2.78 27.01
CA HIS A 98 -2.99 -4.05 27.47
C HIS A 98 -2.94 -5.15 26.39
N LYS A 99 -3.69 -5.03 25.28
CA LYS A 99 -3.62 -5.97 24.16
C LYS A 99 -2.37 -5.79 23.30
N TYR A 100 -1.66 -4.68 23.47
CA TYR A 100 -0.56 -4.27 22.61
C TYR A 100 0.76 -4.19 23.40
N LEU A 101 1.87 -4.45 22.73
CA LEU A 101 3.21 -4.28 23.31
C LEU A 101 3.65 -2.80 23.36
N GLY A 102 2.87 -1.91 22.75
CA GLY A 102 3.13 -0.47 22.66
C GLY A 102 2.15 0.20 21.69
N GLU A 103 2.27 1.52 21.53
CA GLU A 103 1.45 2.29 20.59
C GLU A 103 1.62 1.77 19.14
N PRO A 104 0.53 1.51 18.41
CA PRO A 104 0.59 1.10 17.01
C PRO A 104 1.37 2.11 16.14
N LYS A 105 2.12 1.62 15.15
CA LYS A 105 2.97 2.45 14.27
C LYS A 105 2.55 2.35 12.81
#